data_AF-A0A960E4J4-F1
#
_entry.id   AF-A0A960E4J4-F1
#
_cell.length_a   1.000
_cell.length_b   1.000
_cell.length_c   1.000
_cell.angle_alpha   90.00
_cell.angle_beta   90.00
_cell.angle_gamma   90.00
#
_symmetry.space_group_name_H-M   'P 1'
#
loop_
_entity.id
_entity.type
_entity.pdbx_description
1 polymer ?
#
loop_
_entity_poly.entity_id
_entity_poly.type
_entity_poly.pdbx_seq_one_letter_code
_entity_poly.pdbx_strand_id
1 'polypeptide(L)'
;MDFEPVEDHEAIREGIRRICADFTDEYWSEVDEAHEFPWRFYEALAEGGWVGIAIPDEFGGGGMGITEASIMLEEIAASGAAMNGCSAVHL
;
A
#
# COMPACT_ATOMS: atom_id res chain seq x y z
N MET A 1 0.44 -28.38 1.22
CA MET A 1 0.47 -26.90 1.24
C MET A 1 1.03 -26.52 2.59
N ASP A 2 2.00 -25.62 2.59
CA ASP A 2 2.57 -25.02 3.78
C ASP A 2 1.93 -23.66 3.97
N PHE A 3 1.49 -23.36 5.19
CA PHE A 3 0.75 -22.15 5.55
C PHE A 3 1.37 -21.48 6.79
N GLU A 4 2.60 -21.83 7.14
CA GLU A 4 3.30 -21.18 8.24
C GLU A 4 3.51 -19.69 7.93
N PRO A 5 3.33 -18.80 8.92
CA PRO A 5 3.52 -17.37 8.72
C PRO A 5 4.98 -17.07 8.36
N VAL A 6 5.19 -16.39 7.24
CA VAL A 6 6.51 -15.85 6.88
C VAL A 6 6.67 -14.51 7.61
N GLU A 7 7.74 -14.33 8.40
CA GLU A 7 7.94 -13.12 9.22
C GLU A 7 7.87 -11.82 8.39
N ASP A 8 8.33 -11.86 7.14
CA ASP A 8 8.27 -10.72 6.21
C ASP A 8 6.83 -10.29 5.89
N HIS A 9 5.85 -11.20 5.92
CA HIS A 9 4.45 -10.89 5.62
C HIS A 9 3.82 -10.01 6.70
N GLU A 10 4.05 -10.32 7.98
CA GLU A 10 3.52 -9.50 9.07
C GLU A 10 4.21 -8.13 9.12
N ALA A 11 5.51 -8.08 8.79
CA ALA A 11 6.24 -6.82 8.70
C ALA A 11 5.66 -5.90 7.61
N ILE A 12 5.31 -6.44 6.44
CA ILE A 12 4.60 -5.70 5.38
C ILE A 12 3.26 -5.20 5.89
N ARG A 13 2.47 -6.07 6.55
CA ARG A 13 1.15 -5.69 7.04
C ARG A 13 1.22 -4.51 8.00
N GLU A 14 2.11 -4.60 8.98
CA GLU A 14 2.30 -3.55 9.98
C GLU A 14 2.83 -2.26 9.34
N GLY A 15 3.76 -2.34 8.39
CA GLY A 15 4.28 -1.18 7.67
C GLY A 15 3.18 -0.42 6.93
N ILE A 16 2.34 -1.13 6.17
CA ILE A 16 1.22 -0.56 5.42
C ILE A 16 0.13 -0.04 6.33
N ARG A 17 -0.20 -0.77 7.40
CA ARG A 17 -1.19 -0.35 8.39
C ARG A 17 -0.82 0.97 9.06
N ARG A 18 0.47 1.17 9.38
CA ARG A 18 0.95 2.44 9.94
C ARG A 18 0.76 3.60 8.99
N ILE A 19 1.10 3.42 7.71
CA ILE A 19 0.88 4.46 6.70
C ILE A 19 -0.61 4.76 6.58
N CYS A 20 -1.46 3.73 6.43
CA CYS A 20 -2.90 3.92 6.28
C CYS A 20 -3.54 4.60 7.48
N ALA A 21 -3.01 4.43 8.70
CA ALA A 21 -3.52 5.06 9.91
C ALA A 21 -3.43 6.60 9.89
N ASP A 22 -2.53 7.17 9.09
CA ASP A 22 -2.41 8.63 8.92
C ASP A 22 -3.46 9.21 7.95
N PHE A 23 -4.17 8.35 7.20
CA PHE A 23 -5.16 8.74 6.19
C PHE A 23 -6.58 8.36 6.61
N THR A 24 -7.18 9.24 7.39
CA THR A 24 -8.54 9.07 7.93
C THR A 24 -9.63 9.13 6.85
N ASP A 25 -10.84 8.71 7.20
CA ASP A 25 -12.02 8.81 6.34
C ASP A 25 -12.29 10.27 5.87
N GLU A 26 -11.98 11.27 6.71
CA GLU A 26 -12.10 12.69 6.36
C GLU A 26 -11.17 13.06 5.19
N TYR A 27 -9.92 12.58 5.23
CA TYR A 27 -8.97 12.80 4.13
C TYR A 27 -9.50 12.22 2.81
N TRP A 28 -10.02 10.98 2.85
CA TRP A 28 -10.56 10.35 1.65
C TRP A 28 -11.81 11.07 1.14
N SER A 29 -12.67 11.55 2.03
CA SER A 29 -13.84 12.36 1.66
C SER A 29 -13.43 13.68 1.00
N GLU A 30 -12.45 14.40 1.56
CA GLU A 30 -11.95 15.66 1.01
C GLU A 30 -11.35 15.48 -0.40
N VAL A 31 -10.54 14.42 -0.60
CA VAL A 31 -9.93 14.12 -1.90
C VAL A 31 -10.99 13.73 -2.94
N ASP A 32 -11.99 12.94 -2.54
CA ASP A 32 -13.09 12.53 -3.42
C ASP A 32 -13.95 13.73 -3.84
N GLU A 33 -14.34 14.59 -2.90
CA GLU A 33 -15.11 15.81 -3.17
C GLU A 33 -14.36 16.79 -4.09
N ALA A 34 -13.03 16.86 -3.95
CA ALA A 34 -12.17 17.68 -4.79
C ALA A 34 -11.93 17.07 -6.18
N HIS A 35 -12.28 15.79 -6.39
CA HIS A 35 -11.93 14.98 -7.56
C HIS A 35 -10.42 14.97 -7.85
N GLU A 36 -9.62 14.90 -6.78
CA GLU A 36 -8.16 14.93 -6.88
C GLU A 36 -7.55 13.53 -6.76
N PHE A 37 -6.33 13.37 -7.26
CA PHE A 37 -5.54 12.19 -6.98
C PHE A 37 -5.01 12.27 -5.54
N PRO A 38 -4.96 11.16 -4.78
CA PRO A 38 -4.53 11.16 -3.38
C PRO A 38 -3.00 11.27 -3.26
N TRP A 39 -2.42 12.40 -3.69
CA TRP A 39 -0.98 12.61 -3.78
C TRP A 39 -0.25 12.36 -2.46
N ARG A 40 -0.78 12.84 -1.34
CA ARG A 40 -0.16 12.64 -0.02
C ARG A 40 -0.07 11.16 0.36
N PHE A 41 -1.10 10.38 0.07
CA PHE A 41 -1.11 8.95 0.29
C PHE A 41 -0.08 8.24 -0.60
N TYR A 42 -0.05 8.58 -1.88
CA TYR A 42 0.90 8.02 -2.84
C TYR A 42 2.36 8.34 -2.47
N GLU A 43 2.64 9.59 -2.09
CA GLU A 43 3.96 10.04 -1.65
C GLU A 43 4.42 9.29 -0.39
N ALA A 44 3.53 9.11 0.60
CA ALA A 44 3.86 8.34 1.81
C ALA A 44 4.22 6.87 1.49
N LEU A 45 3.50 6.24 0.55
CA LEU A 45 3.83 4.90 0.07
C LEU A 45 5.16 4.86 -0.70
N ALA A 46 5.43 5.87 -1.53
CA ALA A 46 6.66 5.97 -2.30
C ALA A 46 7.88 6.18 -1.39
N GLU A 47 7.78 7.07 -0.40
CA GLU A 47 8.82 7.31 0.61
C GLU A 47 9.10 6.05 1.45
N GLY A 48 8.09 5.24 1.69
CA GLY A 48 8.21 3.93 2.35
C GLY A 48 8.76 2.81 1.45
N GLY A 49 9.00 3.07 0.15
CA GLY A 49 9.47 2.05 -0.80
C GLY A 49 8.42 1.03 -1.23
N TRP A 50 7.14 1.31 -0.98
CA TRP A 50 6.03 0.38 -1.27
C TRP A 50 5.58 0.47 -2.73
N VAL A 51 5.79 1.62 -3.37
CA VAL A 51 5.55 1.80 -4.80
C VAL A 51 6.57 0.97 -5.58
N GLY A 52 6.10 -0.01 -6.35
CA GLY A 52 6.98 -0.92 -7.07
C GLY A 52 7.55 -2.05 -6.20
N ILE A 53 6.86 -2.45 -5.12
CA ILE A 53 7.28 -3.56 -4.24
C ILE A 53 7.68 -4.85 -4.99
N ALA A 54 6.98 -5.20 -6.07
CA ALA A 54 7.25 -6.38 -6.90
C ALA A 54 8.16 -6.11 -8.11
N ILE A 55 8.64 -4.88 -8.28
CA ILE A 55 9.60 -4.52 -9.32
C ILE A 55 11.00 -4.92 -8.85
N PRO A 56 11.85 -5.52 -9.71
CA PRO A 56 13.22 -5.86 -9.35
C PRO A 56 14.05 -4.67 -8.87
N ASP A 57 14.97 -4.92 -7.92
CA ASP A 57 15.85 -3.89 -7.35
C ASP A 57 16.70 -3.17 -8.41
N GLU A 58 17.09 -3.86 -9.49
CA GLU A 58 17.88 -3.27 -10.59
C GLU A 58 17.15 -2.14 -11.33
N PHE A 59 15.81 -2.06 -11.17
CA PHE A 59 14.98 -0.98 -11.69
C PHE A 59 14.52 0.01 -10.60
N GLY A 60 15.04 -0.12 -9.37
CA GLY A 60 14.68 0.72 -8.22
C GLY A 60 13.39 0.29 -7.51
N GLY A 61 12.95 -0.95 -7.69
CA GLY A 61 11.82 -1.53 -6.94
C GLY A 61 12.23 -2.21 -5.63
N GLY A 62 11.28 -2.89 -4.99
CA GLY A 62 11.49 -3.58 -3.72
C GLY A 62 11.97 -5.04 -3.82
N GLY A 63 12.05 -5.60 -5.04
CA GLY A 63 12.58 -6.95 -5.28
C GLY A 63 11.73 -8.10 -4.73
N MET A 64 10.54 -7.83 -4.22
CA MET A 64 9.65 -8.83 -3.62
C MET A 64 8.75 -9.51 -4.68
N GLY A 65 7.89 -10.43 -4.22
CA GLY A 65 6.96 -11.17 -5.08
C GLY A 65 5.54 -10.61 -5.10
N ILE A 66 4.69 -11.29 -5.87
CA ILE A 66 3.25 -10.98 -5.99
C ILE A 66 2.51 -11.26 -4.67
N THR A 67 2.98 -12.21 -3.86
CA THR A 67 2.39 -12.48 -2.55
C THR A 67 2.52 -11.28 -1.63
N GLU A 68 3.71 -10.69 -1.53
CA GLU A 68 3.98 -9.49 -0.74
C GLU A 68 3.18 -8.29 -1.25
N ALA A 69 3.12 -8.10 -2.56
CA ALA A 69 2.28 -7.07 -3.18
C ALA A 69 0.79 -7.27 -2.86
N SER A 70 0.31 -8.51 -2.87
CA SER A 70 -1.10 -8.84 -2.55
C SER A 70 -1.42 -8.56 -1.09
N ILE A 71 -0.50 -8.85 -0.18
CA ILE A 71 -0.63 -8.57 1.26
C ILE A 71 -0.68 -7.06 1.52
N MET A 72 0.19 -6.29 0.86
CA MET A 72 0.14 -4.83 0.91
C MET A 72 -1.23 -4.30 0.45
N LEU A 73 -1.71 -4.78 -0.70
CA LEU A 73 -3.00 -4.35 -1.25
C LEU A 73 -4.19 -4.76 -0.37
N GLU A 74 -4.12 -5.92 0.27
CA GLU A 74 -5.12 -6.37 1.24
C GLU A 74 -5.24 -5.40 2.42
N GLU A 75 -4.12 -4.96 3.01
CA GLU A 75 -4.16 -4.01 4.13
C GLU A 75 -4.63 -2.61 3.68
N ILE A 76 -4.25 -2.15 2.49
CA ILE A 76 -4.78 -0.90 1.94
C ILE A 76 -6.30 -0.99 1.77
N ALA A 77 -6.78 -2.09 1.18
CA ALA A 77 -8.22 -2.32 0.96
C ALA A 77 -9.00 -2.43 2.27
N ALA A 78 -8.38 -2.96 3.33
CA ALA A 78 -8.98 -3.07 4.66
C ALA A 78 -9.03 -1.74 5.43
N SER A 79 -8.31 -0.72 4.96
CA SER A 79 -8.32 0.64 5.52
C SER A 79 -9.44 1.51 4.93
N GLY A 80 -9.57 2.75 5.42
CA GLY A 80 -10.48 3.76 4.84
C GLY A 80 -10.17 4.10 3.37
N ALA A 81 -8.99 3.72 2.86
CA ALA A 81 -8.58 3.93 1.48
C ALA A 81 -9.36 3.07 0.46
N ALA A 82 -9.77 1.87 0.87
CA ALA A 82 -10.54 0.93 0.05
C ALA A 82 -10.00 0.83 -1.41
N MET A 83 -10.91 0.87 -2.39
CA MET A 83 -10.54 0.77 -3.81
C MET A 83 -9.75 1.99 -4.30
N ASN A 84 -10.04 3.19 -3.78
CA ASN A 84 -9.35 4.42 -4.19
C ASN A 84 -7.85 4.33 -3.88
N GLY A 85 -7.49 3.90 -2.68
CA GLY A 85 -6.10 3.63 -2.31
C GLY A 85 -5.46 2.55 -3.16
N CYS A 86 -6.12 1.40 -3.32
CA CYS A 86 -5.59 0.30 -4.14
C CYS A 86 -5.32 0.71 -5.59
N SER A 87 -6.20 1.51 -6.20
CA SER A 87 -6.03 2.00 -7.56
C SER A 87 -4.89 3.00 -7.73
N ALA A 88 -4.51 3.72 -6.66
CA ALA A 88 -3.42 4.69 -6.70
C ALA A 88 -2.03 4.02 -6.74
N VAL A 89 -1.93 2.77 -6.29
CA VAL A 89 -0.65 2.02 -6.18
C VAL A 89 -0.57 0.77 -7.05
N HIS A 90 -1.70 0.28 -7.57
CA HIS A 90 -1.67 -0.78 -8.58
C HIS A 90 -0.92 -0.30 -9.83
N LEU A 91 0.06 -1.10 -10.26
CA LEU A 91 0.64 -1.07 -11.60
C LEU A 91 -0.38 -1.54 -12.64
#